data_AF-A0AAU5YGZ2-F1
#
_entry.id   AF-A0AAU5YGZ2-F1
#
_cell.length_a   1.000
_cell.length_b   1.000
_cell.length_c   1.000
_cell.angle_alpha   90.00
_cell.angle_beta   90.00
_cell.angle_gamma   90.00
#
_symmetry.space_group_name_H-M   'P 1'
#
loop_
_entity.id
_entity.type
_entity.pdbx_description
1 polymer ?
#
loop_
_entity_poly.entity_id
_entity_poly.type
_entity_poly.pdbx_seq_one_letter_code
_entity_poly.pdbx_strand_id
1 'polypeptide(L)'
;MQTSTPQAIAATTPRDLIPAEAFAGVVATVLDNNKGMEQALAERITEEALKFVAACAKRPGRGLRPSRIVDEGWHALILHTKVYERLCRAQGRFVHHVPERPDPSRHNSFELEHTKASIQKAGYEVDALLWLAPTDTSIPVAADCEHTPQSCGSCMDGGPN
;
A
#
# COMPACT_ATOMS: atom_id res chain seq x y z
N MET A 1 46.07 -0.51 16.75
CA MET A 1 45.29 -0.13 15.56
C MET A 1 43.97 -0.88 15.65
N GLN A 2 42.87 -0.19 15.96
CA GLN A 2 41.54 -0.81 16.00
C GLN A 2 40.92 -0.67 14.60
N THR A 3 40.67 -1.80 13.95
CA THR A 3 39.95 -1.84 12.67
C THR A 3 38.46 -1.95 12.98
N SER A 4 37.72 -0.84 12.80
CA SER A 4 36.26 -0.85 12.80
C SER A 4 35.75 -1.52 11.53
N THR A 5 35.00 -2.61 11.68
CA THR A 5 34.25 -3.25 10.60
C THR A 5 33.12 -2.33 10.14
N PRO A 6 32.86 -2.17 8.83
CA PRO A 6 31.71 -1.40 8.36
C PRO A 6 30.42 -2.10 8.77
N GLN A 7 29.55 -1.40 9.49
CA GLN A 7 28.21 -1.87 9.82
C GLN A 7 27.38 -1.86 8.55
N ALA A 8 26.95 -3.05 8.10
CA ALA A 8 26.02 -3.18 6.99
C ALA A 8 24.74 -2.41 7.33
N ILE A 9 24.35 -1.47 6.47
CA ILE A 9 23.07 -0.77 6.60
C ILE A 9 22.01 -1.84 6.37
N ALA A 10 21.29 -2.24 7.42
CA ALA A 10 20.20 -3.20 7.29
C ALA A 10 19.19 -2.66 6.26
N ALA A 11 18.75 -3.52 5.33
CA ALA A 11 17.69 -3.15 4.41
C ALA A 11 16.46 -2.71 5.23
N THR A 12 15.96 -1.49 4.97
CA THR A 12 14.78 -0.97 5.65
C THR A 12 13.62 -1.93 5.42
N THR A 13 13.09 -2.52 6.50
CA THR A 13 11.92 -3.38 6.37
C THR A 13 10.69 -2.51 6.07
N PRO A 14 9.64 -3.06 5.43
CA PRO A 14 8.42 -2.30 5.16
C PRO A 14 7.81 -1.66 6.41
N ARG A 15 7.86 -2.35 7.56
CA ARG A 15 7.34 -1.84 8.84
C ARG A 15 8.08 -0.59 9.32
N ASP A 16 9.38 -0.49 9.02
CA ASP A 16 10.22 0.64 9.43
C ASP A 16 9.98 1.92 8.60
N LEU A 17 9.10 1.86 7.59
CA LEU A 17 8.67 3.04 6.84
C LEU A 17 7.83 4.02 7.68
N ILE A 18 7.30 3.55 8.80
CA ILE A 18 6.58 4.35 9.80
C ILE A 18 7.03 3.97 11.21
N PRO A 19 6.85 4.83 12.23
CA PRO A 19 7.15 4.48 13.61
C PRO A 19 6.37 3.24 14.09
N ALA A 20 6.95 2.46 15.00
CA ALA A 20 6.34 1.22 15.48
C ALA A 20 4.97 1.43 16.15
N GLU A 21 4.77 2.54 16.87
CA GLU A 21 3.46 2.86 17.45
C GLU A 21 2.42 3.19 16.38
N ALA A 22 2.84 3.86 15.31
CA ALA A 22 1.98 4.15 14.17
C ALA A 22 1.59 2.87 13.43
N PHE A 23 2.52 1.95 13.25
CA PHE A 23 2.25 0.65 12.66
C PHE A 23 1.20 -0.12 13.48
N ALA A 24 1.36 -0.20 14.80
CA ALA A 24 0.39 -0.85 15.67
C ALA A 24 -1.00 -0.19 15.61
N GLY A 25 -1.06 1.15 15.54
CA GLY A 25 -2.31 1.89 15.38
C GLY A 25 -3.03 1.59 14.07
N VAL A 26 -2.30 1.50 12.95
CA VAL A 26 -2.87 1.15 11.65
C VAL A 26 -3.39 -0.29 11.64
N VAL A 27 -2.63 -1.23 12.21
CA VAL A 27 -3.05 -2.64 12.35
C VAL A 27 -4.34 -2.74 13.18
N ALA A 28 -4.44 -1.99 14.28
CA ALA A 28 -5.66 -1.94 15.08
C ALA A 28 -6.86 -1.44 14.26
N THR A 29 -6.68 -0.44 13.41
CA THR A 29 -7.73 0.03 12.50
C THR A 29 -8.17 -1.06 11.50
N VAL A 30 -7.23 -1.81 10.93
CA VAL A 30 -7.55 -2.96 10.05
C VAL A 30 -8.37 -4.01 10.82
N LEU A 31 -7.99 -4.36 12.05
CA LEU A 31 -8.73 -5.32 12.87
C LEU A 31 -10.13 -4.80 13.24
N ASP A 32 -10.23 -3.50 13.54
CA ASP A 32 -11.50 -2.90 13.92
C ASP A 32 -12.51 -2.91 12.77
N ASN A 33 -12.06 -2.69 11.54
CA ASN A 33 -12.87 -2.77 10.34
C ASN A 33 -13.26 -4.22 9.99
N ASN A 34 -12.43 -5.20 10.35
CA ASN A 34 -12.55 -6.59 9.90
C ASN A 34 -12.69 -7.55 11.09
N LYS A 35 -13.90 -7.59 11.68
CA LYS A 35 -14.19 -8.41 12.86
C LYS A 35 -13.88 -9.90 12.61
N GLY A 36 -13.07 -10.49 13.49
CA GLY A 36 -12.64 -11.88 13.39
C GLY A 36 -11.39 -12.12 12.55
N MET A 37 -10.77 -11.06 12.00
CA MET A 37 -9.47 -11.16 11.34
C MET A 37 -8.35 -11.45 12.34
N GLU A 38 -7.45 -12.36 11.97
CA GLU A 38 -6.25 -12.68 12.75
C GLU A 38 -5.25 -11.53 12.76
N GLN A 39 -4.62 -11.29 13.92
CA GLN A 39 -3.57 -10.26 14.10
C GLN A 39 -2.48 -10.36 13.04
N ALA A 40 -1.96 -11.57 12.80
CA ALA A 40 -0.89 -11.79 11.83
C ALA A 40 -1.29 -11.45 10.39
N LEU A 41 -2.58 -11.60 10.04
CA LEU A 41 -3.07 -11.22 8.71
C LEU A 41 -3.18 -9.70 8.59
N ALA A 42 -3.70 -9.02 9.62
CA ALA A 42 -3.78 -7.55 9.63
C ALA A 42 -2.40 -6.88 9.55
N GLU A 43 -1.37 -7.46 10.18
CA GLU A 43 0.01 -7.01 10.05
C GLU A 43 0.53 -7.15 8.62
N ARG A 44 0.32 -8.31 7.98
CA ARG A 44 0.72 -8.54 6.58
C ARG A 44 0.01 -7.58 5.62
N ILE A 45 -1.29 -7.34 5.81
CA ILE A 45 -2.08 -6.37 5.04
C ILE A 45 -1.48 -4.96 5.18
N THR A 46 -1.12 -4.56 6.40
CA THR A 46 -0.50 -3.25 6.67
C THR A 46 0.87 -3.12 6.01
N GLU A 47 1.70 -4.16 6.06
CA GLU A 47 3.00 -4.19 5.39
C GLU A 47 2.87 -4.07 3.86
N GLU A 48 1.94 -4.80 3.24
CA GLU A 48 1.70 -4.69 1.80
C GLU A 48 1.18 -3.31 1.39
N ALA A 49 0.36 -2.66 2.22
CA ALA A 49 -0.09 -1.29 1.98
C ALA A 49 1.07 -0.28 2.02
N LEU A 50 2.02 -0.45 2.95
CA LEU A 50 3.23 0.37 3.03
C LEU A 50 4.11 0.20 1.77
N LYS A 51 4.29 -1.06 1.32
CA LYS A 51 5.02 -1.38 0.07
C LYS A 51 4.34 -0.74 -1.14
N PHE A 52 3.01 -0.80 -1.21
CA PHE A 52 2.22 -0.20 -2.27
C PHE A 52 2.43 1.32 -2.36
N VAL A 53 2.30 2.04 -1.23
CA VAL A 53 2.53 3.50 -1.19
C VAL A 53 3.95 3.85 -1.63
N ALA A 54 4.97 3.11 -1.17
CA ALA A 54 6.35 3.32 -1.58
C ALA A 54 6.57 3.07 -3.09
N ALA A 55 5.91 2.06 -3.68
CA ALA A 55 5.97 1.78 -5.11
C ALA A 55 5.29 2.88 -5.94
N CYS A 56 4.11 3.33 -5.54
CA CYS A 56 3.37 4.44 -6.15
C CYS A 56 4.20 5.73 -6.16
N ALA A 57 4.84 6.05 -5.03
CA ALA A 57 5.67 7.24 -4.92
C ALA A 57 6.89 7.20 -5.88
N LYS A 58 7.48 6.03 -6.13
CA LYS A 58 8.63 5.86 -7.02
C LYS A 58 8.29 5.83 -8.51
N ARG A 59 7.02 5.68 -8.92
CA ARG A 59 6.60 5.60 -10.34
C ARG A 59 5.40 6.51 -10.67
N PRO A 60 5.63 7.77 -11.09
CA PRO A 60 4.54 8.71 -11.38
C PRO A 60 3.81 8.44 -12.69
N GLY A 61 4.48 7.86 -13.69
CA GLY A 61 4.01 7.88 -15.09
C GLY A 61 3.01 6.79 -15.49
N ARG A 62 2.81 5.78 -14.64
CA ARG A 62 1.80 4.74 -14.86
C ARG A 62 1.16 4.41 -13.51
N GLY A 63 -0.16 4.55 -13.44
CA GLY A 63 -0.89 4.25 -12.22
C GLY A 63 -0.64 2.82 -11.74
N LEU A 64 -0.61 2.65 -10.42
CA LEU A 64 -0.64 1.35 -9.79
C LEU A 64 -2.00 1.20 -9.11
N ARG A 65 -2.46 -0.04 -8.98
CA ARG A 65 -3.67 -0.36 -8.23
C ARG A 65 -3.38 -1.43 -7.18
N PRO A 66 -3.97 -1.34 -5.97
CA PRO A 66 -3.90 -2.40 -4.99
C PRO A 66 -4.85 -3.56 -5.37
N SER A 67 -4.66 -4.72 -4.75
CA SER A 67 -5.73 -5.71 -4.62
C SER A 67 -6.77 -5.22 -3.60
N ARG A 68 -7.95 -5.86 -3.55
CA ARG A 68 -8.98 -5.52 -2.55
C ARG A 68 -8.45 -5.64 -1.12
N ILE A 69 -7.65 -6.67 -0.87
CA ILE A 69 -7.05 -6.97 0.44
C ILE A 69 -6.03 -5.90 0.85
N VAL A 70 -5.17 -5.46 -0.09
CA VAL A 70 -4.17 -4.43 0.20
C VAL A 70 -4.79 -3.04 0.30
N ASP A 71 -5.89 -2.78 -0.43
CA ASP A 71 -6.63 -1.52 -0.34
C ASP A 71 -7.21 -1.30 1.07
N GLU A 72 -7.63 -2.35 1.78
CA GLU A 72 -8.04 -2.28 3.18
C GLU A 72 -6.94 -1.68 4.07
N GLY A 73 -5.71 -2.16 3.91
CA GLY A 73 -4.55 -1.62 4.63
C GLY A 73 -4.26 -0.17 4.23
N TRP A 74 -4.43 0.18 2.96
CA TRP A 74 -4.22 1.55 2.49
C TRP A 74 -5.28 2.51 3.02
N HIS A 75 -6.55 2.10 3.07
CA HIS A 75 -7.63 2.86 3.71
C HIS A 75 -7.31 3.12 5.18
N ALA A 76 -6.91 2.07 5.92
CA ALA A 76 -6.48 2.21 7.30
C ALA A 76 -5.34 3.22 7.43
N LEU A 77 -4.28 3.13 6.60
CA LEU A 77 -3.19 4.10 6.58
C LEU A 77 -3.66 5.55 6.39
N ILE A 78 -4.58 5.80 5.45
CA ILE A 78 -5.08 7.14 5.12
C ILE A 78 -5.81 7.77 6.31
N LEU A 79 -6.52 6.98 7.13
CA LEU A 79 -7.19 7.47 8.34
C LEU A 79 -6.19 8.00 9.38
N HIS A 80 -4.96 7.49 9.39
CA HIS A 80 -3.85 8.02 10.19
C HIS A 80 -3.14 9.16 9.46
N THR A 81 -3.86 10.25 9.17
CA THR A 81 -3.45 11.31 8.23
C THR A 81 -2.05 11.88 8.46
N LYS A 82 -1.65 12.13 9.72
CA LYS A 82 -0.29 12.61 10.06
C LYS A 82 0.80 11.57 9.74
N VAL A 83 0.51 10.29 9.95
CA VAL A 83 1.42 9.18 9.60
C VAL A 83 1.51 9.07 8.08
N TYR A 84 0.37 9.10 7.39
CA TYR A 84 0.28 8.99 5.95
C TYR A 84 1.02 10.12 5.22
N GLU A 85 0.83 11.36 5.65
CA GLU A 85 1.55 12.53 5.12
C GLU A 85 3.07 12.38 5.28
N ARG A 86 3.54 11.98 6.48
CA ARG A 86 4.96 11.78 6.76
C ARG A 86 5.57 10.66 5.93
N LEU A 87 4.86 9.53 5.79
CA LEU A 87 5.24 8.42 4.93
C LEU A 87 5.42 8.91 3.49
N CYS A 88 4.38 9.55 2.93
CA CYS A 88 4.41 10.08 1.58
C CYS A 88 5.57 11.06 1.35
N ARG A 89 5.77 12.00 2.28
CA ARG A 89 6.88 12.96 2.23
C ARG A 89 8.24 12.25 2.24
N ALA A 90 8.41 11.21 3.06
CA ALA A 90 9.63 10.41 3.11
C ALA A 90 9.87 9.64 1.80
N GLN A 91 8.80 9.25 1.09
CA GLN A 91 8.89 8.64 -0.25
C GLN A 91 9.02 9.67 -1.38
N GLY A 92 8.99 10.97 -1.08
CA GLY A 92 9.22 12.07 -2.03
C GLY A 92 7.97 12.59 -2.73
N ARG A 93 6.77 12.07 -2.45
CA ARG A 93 5.50 12.62 -2.95
C ARG A 93 4.27 12.06 -2.22
N PHE A 94 3.19 12.84 -2.27
CA PHE A 94 1.87 12.38 -1.85
C PHE A 94 1.29 11.39 -2.85
N VAL A 95 0.78 10.26 -2.34
CA VAL A 95 0.03 9.28 -3.14
C VAL A 95 -1.45 9.55 -2.89
N HIS A 96 -2.17 10.00 -3.91
CA HIS A 96 -3.59 10.29 -3.77
C HIS A 96 -4.43 9.03 -3.89
N HIS A 97 -5.50 8.96 -3.09
CA HIS A 97 -6.52 7.93 -3.16
C HIS A 97 -7.78 8.52 -3.77
N VAL A 98 -8.31 7.88 -4.80
CA VAL A 98 -9.55 8.27 -5.48
C VAL A 98 -10.44 7.04 -5.51
N PRO A 99 -11.38 6.89 -4.55
CA PRO A 99 -12.23 5.72 -4.49
C PRO A 99 -13.14 5.63 -5.71
N GLU A 100 -13.21 4.45 -6.33
CA GLU A 100 -14.19 4.15 -7.36
C GLU A 100 -15.14 3.03 -6.87
N ARG A 101 -16.41 3.10 -7.28
CA ARG A 101 -17.39 2.03 -6.99
C ARG A 101 -16.99 0.73 -7.71
N PRO A 102 -17.32 -0.46 -7.18
CA PRO A 102 -17.03 -1.72 -7.86
C PRO A 102 -17.61 -1.77 -9.27
N ASP A 103 -16.80 -2.18 -10.24
CA ASP A 103 -17.22 -2.41 -11.62
C ASP A 103 -16.31 -3.48 -12.26
N PRO A 104 -16.83 -4.71 -12.43
CA PRO A 104 -16.07 -5.84 -12.98
C PRO A 104 -15.46 -5.58 -14.36
N SER A 105 -16.01 -4.65 -15.15
CA SER A 105 -15.48 -4.33 -16.48
C SER A 105 -14.08 -3.69 -16.44
N ARG A 106 -13.65 -3.21 -15.26
CA ARG A 106 -12.35 -2.60 -15.03
C ARG A 106 -11.35 -3.56 -14.38
N HIS A 107 -11.67 -4.85 -14.31
CA HIS A 107 -10.76 -5.87 -13.79
C HIS A 107 -9.78 -6.28 -14.87
N ASN A 108 -8.50 -6.02 -14.64
CA ASN A 108 -7.43 -6.45 -15.52
C ASN A 108 -6.28 -7.04 -14.71
N SER A 109 -6.03 -8.35 -14.86
CA SER A 109 -4.96 -9.07 -14.15
C SER A 109 -3.56 -8.51 -14.44
N PHE A 110 -3.32 -7.95 -15.64
CA PHE A 110 -2.04 -7.32 -15.99
C PHE A 110 -1.69 -6.13 -15.10
N GLU A 111 -2.68 -5.47 -14.50
CA GLU A 111 -2.47 -4.30 -13.64
C GLU A 111 -1.95 -4.71 -12.26
N LEU A 112 -2.48 -5.80 -11.68
CA LEU A 112 -1.97 -6.34 -10.42
C LEU A 112 -0.55 -6.88 -10.59
N GLU A 113 -0.25 -7.58 -11.69
CA GLU A 113 1.12 -7.99 -12.00
C GLU A 113 2.07 -6.80 -12.14
N HIS A 114 1.59 -5.71 -12.74
CA HIS A 114 2.37 -4.49 -12.84
C HIS A 114 2.65 -3.84 -11.48
N THR A 115 1.67 -3.80 -10.59
CA THR A 115 1.86 -3.32 -9.21
C THR A 115 2.87 -4.19 -8.46
N LYS A 116 2.73 -5.52 -8.52
CA LYS A 116 3.68 -6.46 -7.91
C LYS A 116 5.11 -6.27 -8.41
N ALA A 117 5.28 -6.15 -9.73
CA ALA A 117 6.59 -5.88 -10.33
C ALA A 117 7.16 -4.52 -9.89
N SER A 118 6.31 -3.52 -9.67
CA SER A 118 6.71 -2.19 -9.19
C SER A 118 7.15 -2.20 -7.72
N ILE A 119 6.51 -3.03 -6.88
CA ILE A 119 6.91 -3.28 -5.50
C ILE A 119 8.29 -3.97 -5.44
N GLN A 120 8.50 -5.00 -6.26
CA GLN A 120 9.81 -5.65 -6.40
C GLN A 120 10.90 -4.67 -6.86
N LYS A 121 10.60 -3.85 -7.87
CA LYS A 121 11.49 -2.77 -8.33
C LYS A 121 11.74 -1.69 -7.27
N ALA A 122 10.86 -1.56 -6.27
CA ALA A 122 11.04 -0.66 -5.14
C ALA A 122 11.93 -1.27 -4.04
N GLY A 123 12.32 -2.55 -4.15
CA GLY A 123 13.21 -3.26 -3.24
C GLY A 123 12.48 -4.14 -2.22
N TYR A 124 11.19 -4.43 -2.42
CA TYR A 124 10.40 -5.22 -1.46
C TYR A 124 9.90 -6.53 -2.08
N GLU A 125 9.91 -7.59 -1.28
CA GLU A 125 9.25 -8.84 -1.61
C GLU A 125 7.72 -8.69 -1.50
N VAL A 126 7.00 -9.38 -2.38
CA VAL A 126 5.53 -9.35 -2.47
C VAL A 126 4.94 -10.57 -1.77
N ASP A 127 4.01 -10.36 -0.84
CA ASP A 127 3.19 -11.45 -0.31
C ASP A 127 2.08 -11.84 -1.31
N ALA A 128 2.37 -12.79 -2.19
CA ALA A 128 1.47 -13.15 -3.28
C ALA A 128 0.05 -13.56 -2.84
N LEU A 129 -0.12 -14.03 -1.59
CA LEU A 129 -1.42 -14.41 -1.04
C LEU A 129 -2.35 -13.22 -0.78
N LEU A 130 -1.81 -12.00 -0.73
CA LEU A 130 -2.61 -10.78 -0.54
C LEU A 130 -2.86 -10.04 -1.87
N TRP A 131 -2.22 -10.45 -2.96
CA TRP A 131 -2.35 -9.85 -4.29
C TRP A 131 -3.20 -10.69 -5.24
N LEU A 132 -4.38 -11.11 -4.75
CA LEU A 132 -5.33 -11.94 -5.48
C LEU A 132 -6.17 -11.12 -6.47
N ALA A 133 -6.81 -11.83 -7.40
CA ALA A 133 -7.67 -11.22 -8.40
C ALA A 133 -8.84 -10.44 -7.76
N PRO A 134 -9.40 -9.40 -8.41
CA PRO A 134 -10.47 -8.59 -7.81
C PRO A 134 -11.74 -9.38 -7.45
N THR A 135 -12.01 -10.48 -8.15
CA THR A 135 -13.14 -11.39 -7.88
C THR A 135 -12.86 -12.39 -6.76
N ASP A 136 -11.65 -12.42 -6.21
CA ASP A 136 -11.30 -13.31 -5.11
C ASP A 136 -11.83 -12.77 -3.77
N THR A 137 -12.69 -13.56 -3.13
CA THR A 137 -13.31 -13.23 -1.84
C THR A 137 -12.87 -14.19 -0.73
N SER A 138 -11.80 -14.97 -0.93
CA SER A 138 -11.30 -15.96 0.04
C SER A 138 -10.82 -15.32 1.35
N ILE A 139 -10.30 -14.08 1.25
CA ILE A 139 -10.02 -13.22 2.40
C ILE A 139 -11.08 -12.12 2.44
N PRO A 140 -12.03 -12.16 3.38
CA PRO A 140 -13.02 -11.11 3.54
C PRO A 140 -12.34 -9.87 4.14
N VAL A 141 -12.47 -8.74 3.44
CA VAL A 141 -12.13 -7.40 3.93
C VAL A 141 -13.31 -6.45 3.76
N ALA A 142 -13.37 -5.40 4.57
CA ALA A 142 -14.42 -4.38 4.55
C ALA A 142 -14.31 -3.44 3.34
N ALA A 143 -13.10 -3.22 2.81
CA ALA A 143 -12.87 -2.45 1.61
C ALA A 143 -13.64 -3.02 0.41
N ASP A 144 -14.50 -2.18 -0.15
CA ASP A 144 -15.34 -2.45 -1.32
C ASP A 144 -15.13 -1.38 -2.42
N CYS A 145 -13.97 -0.71 -2.40
CA CYS A 145 -13.60 0.24 -3.44
C CYS A 145 -12.70 -0.43 -4.49
N GLU A 146 -12.74 0.08 -5.70
CA GLU A 146 -11.88 -0.32 -6.80
C GLU A 146 -11.03 0.85 -7.30
N HIS A 147 -10.01 0.52 -8.09
CA HIS A 147 -9.03 1.48 -8.61
C HIS A 147 -8.68 1.17 -10.06
N THR A 148 -9.02 2.07 -10.96
CA THR A 148 -8.42 2.17 -12.29
C THR A 148 -7.02 2.75 -12.13
N PRO A 149 -5.98 2.24 -12.83
CA PRO A 149 -4.64 2.81 -12.75
C PRO A 149 -4.58 4.27 -13.18
N GLN A 150 -4.68 5.19 -12.22
CA GLN A 150 -4.49 6.63 -12.42
C GLN A 150 -3.08 7.02 -11.97
N SER A 151 -2.50 8.04 -12.59
CA SER A 151 -1.16 8.48 -12.18
C SER A 151 -1.17 8.82 -10.70
N CYS A 152 -0.29 8.21 -9.91
CA CYS A 152 -0.25 8.41 -8.45
C CYS A 152 0.16 9.83 -8.05
N GLY A 153 0.38 10.73 -9.01
CA GLY A 153 0.87 12.09 -8.82
C GLY A 153 0.17 13.19 -9.64
N SER A 154 -1.00 12.96 -10.21
CA SER A 154 -1.76 14.05 -10.86
C SER A 154 -2.66 14.73 -9.84
N CYS A 155 -2.25 15.92 -9.42
CA CYS A 155 -3.15 16.94 -8.88
C CYS A 155 -3.91 17.70 -9.98
N MET A 156 -3.79 17.31 -11.26
CA MET A 156 -4.12 18.16 -12.42
C MET A 156 -5.35 17.74 -13.23
N ASP A 157 -6.19 16.82 -12.75
CA ASP A 157 -7.48 16.53 -13.41
C ASP A 157 -8.67 17.30 -12.80
N GLY A 158 -8.39 18.16 -11.81
CA GLY A 158 -9.29 19.25 -11.47
C GLY A 158 -9.19 20.33 -12.53
N GLY A 159 -10.20 20.42 -13.40
CA GLY A 159 -10.34 21.48 -14.40
C GLY A 159 -10.17 22.90 -13.83
N PRO A 160 -9.97 23.91 -14.68
CA PRO A 160 -9.48 25.22 -14.27
C PRO A 160 -10.44 25.87 -13.26
N ASN A 161 -9.85 26.43 -12.20
CA ASN A 161 -10.49 27.40 -11.30
C ASN A 161 -10.95 28.64 -12.06
#